data_AF-A0A8S9ZD81-F1
#
_entry.id   AF-A0A8S9ZD81-F1
#
_cell.length_a   1.000
_cell.length_b   1.000
_cell.length_c   1.000
_cell.angle_alpha   90.00
_cell.angle_beta   90.00
_cell.angle_gamma   90.00
#
_symmetry.space_group_name_H-M   'P 1'
#
loop_
_entity.id
_entity.type
_entity.pdbx_description
1 polymer ?
#
loop_
_entity_poly.entity_id
_entity_poly.type
_entity_poly.pdbx_seq_one_letter_code
_entity_poly.pdbx_strand_id
1 'polypeptide(L)'
;MFIILFKLFFIFALQINENNWKTKQELNNYNNNNWSEFLLNFNYETKEKIEPEFNDFIYTNVMLGQMGNQLYRFASLYAIGKYLKRTPVYLHNETELLKMENELSRIFPNFFKRIYYLKHNFNRTEKFRLIDSCCDYINPEIILQTNHSKTKGLKLAGGPTLINYKYFHHMRDDIIKIFKFNDNLILNISNIWNNFISNNSSLNNNNLCVHIRVGDFVGIGESKSEQILAANFNNIYIISELNLTRGEELCLAHIVCDSFLHSAPLSTFGFWMAYLLKENTPVFTIHKQIKMHPFYFDTVNNLPPEWFQIEEKDLLLF
;
A
#
# COMPACT_ATOMS: atom_id res chain seq x y z
N MET A 1 17.20 18.22 -16.15
CA MET A 1 16.45 17.23 -15.35
C MET A 1 16.11 17.87 -14.02
N PHE A 2 14.83 17.86 -13.62
CA PHE A 2 14.41 18.28 -12.28
C PHE A 2 14.34 17.09 -11.36
N ILE A 3 14.65 17.30 -10.08
CA ILE A 3 14.46 16.27 -9.07
C ILE A 3 13.42 16.70 -8.04
N ILE A 4 12.45 15.81 -7.83
CA ILE A 4 11.40 15.97 -6.83
C ILE A 4 11.64 14.95 -5.74
N LEU A 5 11.93 15.41 -4.52
CA LEU A 5 12.21 14.55 -3.37
C LEU A 5 11.00 14.43 -2.47
N PHE A 6 10.51 13.20 -2.33
CA PHE A 6 9.52 12.85 -1.31
C PHE A 6 10.27 12.34 -0.09
N LYS A 7 10.37 13.17 0.96
CA LYS A 7 10.97 12.79 2.24
C LYS A 7 9.89 12.40 3.23
N LEU A 8 9.81 11.12 3.57
CA LEU A 8 8.93 10.65 4.64
C LEU A 8 9.70 10.33 5.93
N PHE A 9 9.23 10.93 7.01
CA PHE A 9 9.64 10.60 8.38
C PHE A 9 8.66 9.58 8.96
N PHE A 10 9.08 8.32 9.04
CA PHE A 10 8.41 7.32 9.86
C PHE A 10 9.08 7.30 11.24
N ILE A 11 8.40 7.82 12.26
CA ILE A 11 8.77 7.62 13.66
C ILE A 11 7.91 6.49 14.20
N PHE A 12 8.53 5.35 14.52
CA PHE A 12 7.90 4.35 15.39
C PHE A 12 7.96 4.85 16.84
N ALA A 13 6.91 5.56 17.27
CA ALA A 13 6.68 5.83 18.68
C ALA A 13 5.41 5.08 19.12
N LEU A 14 5.63 3.98 19.84
CA LEU A 14 4.62 3.32 20.65
C LEU A 14 4.29 4.24 21.83
N GLN A 15 3.10 4.83 21.82
CA GLN A 15 2.46 5.25 23.05
C GLN A 15 1.00 4.81 22.98
N ILE A 16 0.75 3.64 23.56
CA ILE A 16 -0.59 3.12 23.80
C ILE A 16 -1.20 4.01 24.88
N ASN A 17 -2.20 4.79 24.50
CA ASN A 17 -3.11 5.40 25.46
C ASN A 17 -4.44 4.66 25.32
N GLU A 18 -4.68 3.73 26.23
CA GLU A 18 -5.98 3.09 26.38
C GLU A 18 -6.95 4.14 26.91
N ASN A 19 -8.01 4.44 26.17
CA ASN A 19 -9.25 4.90 26.77
C ASN A 19 -10.48 4.62 25.89
N ASN A 20 -11.33 3.76 26.46
CA ASN A 20 -12.79 3.77 26.46
C ASN A 20 -13.54 4.08 25.16
N TRP A 21 -14.04 3.03 24.50
CA TRP A 21 -15.15 3.14 23.57
C TRP A 21 -16.38 2.41 24.11
N LYS A 22 -17.40 3.22 24.42
CA LYS A 22 -18.72 2.79 24.88
C LYS A 22 -19.46 2.03 23.78
N THR A 23 -20.06 0.92 24.16
CA THR A 23 -21.06 0.19 23.38
C THR A 23 -22.33 1.03 23.20
N LYS A 24 -22.88 1.05 21.99
CA LYS A 24 -24.32 1.16 21.82
C LYS A 24 -24.79 0.24 20.69
N GLN A 25 -25.82 -0.51 21.04
CA GLN A 25 -26.41 -1.61 20.31
C GLN A 25 -27.58 -1.09 19.45
N GLU A 26 -27.89 -1.86 18.41
CA GLU A 26 -29.13 -1.94 17.61
C GLU A 26 -29.30 -1.01 16.41
N LEU A 27 -29.46 -1.63 15.22
CA LEU A 27 -30.66 -1.49 14.38
C LEU A 27 -30.73 -2.51 13.22
N ASN A 28 -31.74 -3.37 13.36
CA ASN A 28 -32.64 -4.11 12.45
C ASN A 28 -32.44 -4.25 10.93
N ASN A 29 -32.71 -5.51 10.52
CA ASN A 29 -33.55 -6.03 9.41
C ASN A 29 -33.16 -5.89 7.93
N TYR A 30 -33.45 -7.01 7.22
CA TYR A 30 -33.57 -7.25 5.77
C TYR A 30 -32.29 -7.46 4.93
N ASN A 31 -31.96 -8.74 4.64
CA ASN A 31 -32.21 -9.44 3.37
C ASN A 31 -31.42 -10.75 3.33
N ASN A 32 -31.93 -11.74 2.60
CA ASN A 32 -31.48 -13.14 2.52
C ASN A 32 -30.11 -13.35 1.81
N ASN A 33 -29.14 -12.47 2.07
CA ASN A 33 -27.76 -12.62 1.64
C ASN A 33 -26.90 -13.01 2.86
N ASN A 34 -26.47 -14.28 2.90
CA ASN A 34 -25.82 -14.95 4.03
C ASN A 34 -24.52 -14.25 4.51
N TRP A 35 -23.88 -13.41 3.70
CA TRP A 35 -22.65 -12.70 4.10
C TRP A 35 -22.87 -11.66 5.22
N SER A 36 -24.06 -11.07 5.32
CA SER A 36 -24.42 -10.08 6.35
C SER A 36 -24.40 -10.65 7.78
N GLU A 37 -24.52 -11.97 7.90
CA GLU A 37 -24.35 -12.69 9.17
C GLU A 37 -22.90 -12.57 9.68
N PHE A 38 -21.91 -12.48 8.80
CA PHE A 38 -20.48 -12.59 9.15
C PHE A 38 -19.73 -11.27 9.17
N LEU A 39 -20.16 -10.30 8.36
CA LEU A 39 -19.52 -8.98 8.29
C LEU A 39 -20.17 -8.00 9.26
N LEU A 40 -19.36 -7.18 9.91
CA LEU A 40 -19.87 -6.07 10.69
C LEU A 40 -20.68 -5.15 9.78
N ASN A 41 -21.89 -4.81 10.23
CA ASN A 41 -22.74 -3.81 9.58
C ASN A 41 -22.17 -2.39 9.68
N PHE A 42 -20.87 -2.21 9.94
CA PHE A 42 -20.27 -0.90 10.14
C PHE A 42 -20.51 -0.04 8.91
N ASN A 43 -21.47 0.86 9.11
CA ASN A 43 -21.69 2.02 8.29
C ASN A 43 -22.09 3.11 9.25
N TYR A 44 -21.13 3.94 9.63
CA TYR A 44 -21.47 5.32 9.89
C TYR A 44 -21.86 5.91 8.51
N GLU A 45 -23.16 5.84 8.24
CA GLU A 45 -23.94 6.67 7.32
C GLU A 45 -23.83 6.53 5.78
N THR A 46 -22.87 5.82 5.18
CA THR A 46 -22.75 5.82 3.70
C THR A 46 -23.22 4.54 3.01
N LYS A 47 -24.28 4.61 2.17
CA LYS A 47 -24.76 3.54 1.26
C LYS A 47 -23.76 3.19 0.13
N GLU A 48 -22.46 3.33 0.37
CA GLU A 48 -21.43 3.37 -0.65
C GLU A 48 -20.65 2.06 -0.82
N LYS A 49 -20.74 1.12 0.13
CA LYS A 49 -20.03 -0.17 0.06
C LYS A 49 -20.56 -1.02 -1.09
N ILE A 50 -19.64 -1.65 -1.82
CA ILE A 50 -19.98 -2.64 -2.85
C ILE A 50 -20.31 -3.95 -2.14
N GLU A 51 -21.22 -4.76 -2.68
CA GLU A 51 -21.46 -6.10 -2.13
C GLU A 51 -20.19 -6.98 -2.24
N PRO A 52 -19.90 -7.81 -1.21
CA PRO A 52 -18.85 -8.82 -1.31
C PRO A 52 -19.04 -9.68 -2.56
N GLU A 53 -17.98 -9.81 -3.36
CA GLU A 53 -18.02 -10.59 -4.60
C GLU A 53 -18.25 -12.09 -4.33
N PHE A 54 -17.73 -12.58 -3.21
CA PHE A 54 -17.85 -13.97 -2.80
C PHE A 54 -18.37 -14.05 -1.37
N ASN A 55 -19.03 -15.16 -1.06
CA ASN A 55 -19.59 -15.40 0.28
C ASN A 55 -18.55 -15.92 1.27
N ASP A 56 -17.40 -16.41 0.81
CA ASP A 56 -16.32 -16.93 1.64
C ASP A 56 -15.21 -15.89 1.78
N PHE A 57 -14.46 -15.94 2.86
CA PHE A 57 -13.58 -14.84 3.26
C PHE A 57 -12.13 -15.26 3.39
N ILE A 58 -11.22 -14.32 3.13
CA ILE A 58 -9.78 -14.47 3.32
C ILE A 58 -9.19 -13.26 4.03
N TYR A 59 -8.29 -13.50 4.99
CA TYR A 59 -7.67 -12.44 5.79
C TYR A 59 -6.35 -12.89 6.43
N THR A 60 -5.62 -11.95 7.04
CA THR A 60 -4.39 -12.19 7.82
C THR A 60 -4.59 -11.77 9.28
N ASN A 61 -3.56 -11.92 10.11
CA ASN A 61 -3.51 -11.24 11.41
C ASN A 61 -3.61 -9.71 11.27
N VAL A 62 -3.96 -9.04 12.37
CA VAL A 62 -3.86 -7.58 12.52
C VAL A 62 -2.47 -7.11 12.12
N MET A 63 -2.41 -6.02 11.37
CA MET A 63 -1.20 -5.43 10.84
C MET A 63 -0.97 -4.05 11.46
N LEU A 64 0.19 -3.88 12.09
CA LEU A 64 0.63 -2.60 12.67
C LEU A 64 1.28 -1.65 11.65
N GLY A 65 1.22 -2.00 10.36
CA GLY A 65 1.82 -1.22 9.28
C GLY A 65 0.91 -0.08 8.82
N GLN A 66 1.52 0.98 8.32
CA GLN A 66 0.82 2.15 7.80
C GLN A 66 0.28 1.90 6.37
N MET A 67 -0.17 2.95 5.69
CA MET A 67 -0.85 2.89 4.39
C MET A 67 -0.21 1.94 3.38
N GLY A 68 1.10 2.05 3.12
CA GLY A 68 1.77 1.19 2.13
C GLY A 68 1.69 -0.31 2.47
N ASN A 69 1.73 -0.68 3.75
CA ASN A 69 1.57 -2.07 4.15
C ASN A 69 0.11 -2.51 3.99
N GLN A 70 -0.86 -1.67 4.35
CA GLN A 70 -2.29 -1.98 4.21
C GLN A 70 -2.71 -2.18 2.75
N LEU A 71 -2.17 -1.35 1.84
CA LEU A 71 -2.37 -1.49 0.39
C LEU A 71 -1.78 -2.81 -0.12
N TYR A 72 -0.58 -3.19 0.34
CA TYR A 72 0.06 -4.48 0.01
C TYR A 72 -0.80 -5.66 0.44
N ARG A 73 -1.21 -5.66 1.71
CA ARG A 73 -2.07 -6.72 2.25
C ARG A 73 -3.39 -6.82 1.49
N PHE A 74 -4.03 -5.70 1.19
CA PHE A 74 -5.26 -5.72 0.41
C PHE A 74 -5.03 -6.31 -0.97
N ALA A 75 -4.04 -5.81 -1.72
CA ALA A 75 -3.76 -6.27 -3.09
C ALA A 75 -3.46 -7.77 -3.13
N SER A 76 -2.62 -8.26 -2.22
CA SER A 76 -2.30 -9.68 -2.10
C SER A 76 -3.53 -10.51 -1.73
N LEU A 77 -4.31 -10.10 -0.72
CA LEU A 77 -5.53 -10.82 -0.33
C LEU A 77 -6.61 -10.77 -1.42
N TYR A 78 -6.70 -9.67 -2.17
CA TYR A 78 -7.62 -9.51 -3.28
C TYR A 78 -7.32 -10.52 -4.39
N ALA A 79 -6.06 -10.59 -4.84
CA ALA A 79 -5.66 -11.48 -5.92
C ALA A 79 -5.72 -12.96 -5.50
N ILE A 80 -5.22 -13.30 -4.30
CA ILE A 80 -5.37 -14.65 -3.74
C ILE A 80 -6.85 -15.00 -3.58
N GLY A 81 -7.64 -14.05 -3.06
CA GLY A 81 -9.07 -14.20 -2.86
C GLY A 81 -9.81 -14.47 -4.16
N LYS A 82 -9.54 -13.70 -5.21
CA LYS A 82 -10.08 -13.93 -6.57
C LYS A 82 -9.81 -15.34 -7.06
N TYR A 83 -8.56 -15.81 -6.91
CA TYR A 83 -8.18 -17.16 -7.30
C TYR A 83 -8.93 -18.24 -6.50
N LEU A 84 -9.10 -18.03 -5.19
CA LEU A 84 -9.78 -18.97 -4.28
C LEU A 84 -11.30 -18.75 -4.16
N LYS A 85 -11.89 -17.81 -4.93
CA LYS A 85 -13.29 -17.37 -4.82
C LYS A 85 -13.67 -16.91 -3.42
N ARG A 86 -12.86 -16.02 -2.84
CA ARG A 86 -13.01 -15.44 -1.49
C ARG A 86 -12.89 -13.93 -1.52
N THR A 87 -13.68 -13.25 -0.70
CA THR A 87 -13.60 -11.80 -0.50
C THR A 87 -12.55 -11.48 0.57
N PRO A 88 -11.63 -10.53 0.29
CA PRO A 88 -10.68 -10.06 1.29
C PRO A 88 -11.40 -9.28 2.39
N VAL A 89 -11.06 -9.57 3.64
CA VAL A 89 -11.66 -8.93 4.81
C VAL A 89 -10.60 -8.59 5.86
N TYR A 90 -10.94 -7.67 6.75
CA TYR A 90 -10.14 -7.28 7.90
C TYR A 90 -10.76 -7.78 9.20
N LEU A 91 -9.96 -7.86 10.25
CA LEU A 91 -10.47 -8.14 11.58
C LEU A 91 -11.11 -6.87 12.15
N HIS A 92 -12.17 -7.00 12.95
CA HIS A 92 -12.83 -5.87 13.60
C HIS A 92 -11.89 -4.97 14.43
N ASN A 93 -10.77 -5.51 14.91
CA ASN A 93 -9.78 -4.84 15.75
C ASN A 93 -8.59 -4.32 14.93
N GLU A 94 -8.77 -4.05 13.63
CA GLU A 94 -7.73 -3.52 12.76
C GLU A 94 -7.48 -2.03 13.00
N THR A 95 -6.84 -1.71 14.13
CA THR A 95 -6.68 -0.33 14.61
C THR A 95 -6.00 0.60 13.60
N GLU A 96 -4.95 0.16 12.91
CA GLU A 96 -4.22 1.02 11.96
C GLU A 96 -5.05 1.34 10.71
N LEU A 97 -5.83 0.38 10.20
CA LEU A 97 -6.72 0.65 9.07
C LEU A 97 -7.84 1.61 9.46
N LEU A 98 -8.45 1.40 10.64
CA LEU A 98 -9.50 2.27 11.18
C LEU A 98 -9.02 3.73 11.33
N LYS A 99 -7.78 3.94 11.78
CA LYS A 99 -7.18 5.28 11.86
C LYS A 99 -7.05 5.98 10.49
N MET A 100 -6.94 5.20 9.41
CA MET A 100 -6.74 5.71 8.06
C MET A 100 -8.02 5.70 7.20
N GLU A 101 -9.16 5.22 7.70
CA GLU A 101 -10.38 5.09 6.88
C GLU A 101 -10.83 6.40 6.23
N ASN A 102 -10.86 7.49 7.00
CA ASN A 102 -11.22 8.81 6.49
C ASN A 102 -10.22 9.34 5.46
N GLU A 103 -8.95 8.96 5.58
CA GLU A 103 -7.91 9.30 4.62
C GLU A 103 -8.09 8.47 3.33
N LEU A 104 -8.28 7.16 3.47
CA LEU A 104 -8.49 6.22 2.37
C LEU A 104 -9.77 6.48 1.57
N SER A 105 -10.87 6.89 2.21
CA SER A 105 -12.13 7.23 1.52
C SER A 105 -11.96 8.43 0.59
N ARG A 106 -11.11 9.40 0.98
CA ARG A 106 -10.79 10.58 0.17
C ARG A 106 -9.81 10.25 -0.95
N ILE A 107 -8.82 9.40 -0.71
CA ILE A 107 -7.76 9.11 -1.70
C ILE A 107 -8.21 8.04 -2.69
N PHE A 108 -8.66 6.88 -2.19
CA PHE A 108 -8.96 5.69 -2.98
C PHE A 108 -10.41 5.25 -2.75
N PRO A 109 -11.40 5.98 -3.27
CA PRO A 109 -12.81 5.69 -3.00
C PRO A 109 -13.20 4.27 -3.42
N ASN A 110 -12.63 3.74 -4.52
CA ASN A 110 -12.90 2.38 -4.97
C ASN A 110 -12.37 1.31 -4.02
N PHE A 111 -11.20 1.52 -3.42
CA PHE A 111 -10.64 0.66 -2.38
C PHE A 111 -11.46 0.76 -1.09
N PHE A 112 -11.78 1.97 -0.63
CA PHE A 112 -12.57 2.18 0.57
C PHE A 112 -13.91 1.43 0.52
N LYS A 113 -14.58 1.42 -0.65
CA LYS A 113 -15.83 0.68 -0.87
C LYS A 113 -15.71 -0.84 -0.73
N ARG A 114 -14.48 -1.38 -0.73
CA ARG A 114 -14.14 -2.81 -0.64
C ARG A 114 -13.48 -3.21 0.69
N ILE A 115 -13.42 -2.29 1.65
CA ILE A 115 -12.98 -2.61 3.01
C ILE A 115 -14.17 -3.18 3.80
N TYR A 116 -14.04 -4.44 4.22
CA TYR A 116 -15.02 -5.16 5.04
C TYR A 116 -14.36 -5.67 6.33
N TYR A 117 -15.11 -5.72 7.42
CA TYR A 117 -14.64 -6.23 8.70
C TYR A 117 -15.43 -7.46 9.15
N LEU A 118 -14.74 -8.49 9.61
CA LEU A 118 -15.35 -9.69 10.21
C LEU A 118 -15.88 -9.40 11.61
N LYS A 119 -17.05 -9.96 11.95
CA LYS A 119 -17.59 -9.95 13.32
C LYS A 119 -16.67 -10.71 14.29
N HIS A 120 -16.74 -10.33 15.56
CA HIS A 120 -15.93 -10.90 16.65
C HIS A 120 -16.08 -12.41 16.84
N ASN A 121 -17.23 -12.99 16.49
CA ASN A 121 -17.62 -14.39 16.76
C ASN A 121 -17.51 -15.32 15.53
N PHE A 122 -16.67 -14.99 14.55
CA PHE A 122 -16.54 -15.76 13.32
C PHE A 122 -15.76 -17.09 13.52
N ASN A 123 -16.45 -18.13 14.00
CA ASN A 123 -15.88 -19.43 14.37
C ASN A 123 -15.64 -20.41 13.20
N ARG A 124 -15.87 -20.01 11.94
CA ARG A 124 -15.76 -20.89 10.76
C ARG A 124 -14.49 -20.63 9.95
N THR A 125 -13.36 -20.47 10.64
CA THR A 125 -12.08 -20.14 10.01
C THR A 125 -11.04 -21.23 10.24
N GLU A 126 -10.38 -21.64 9.16
CA GLU A 126 -9.15 -22.42 9.25
C GLU A 126 -7.92 -21.56 9.00
N LYS A 127 -6.83 -21.88 9.70
CA LYS A 127 -5.55 -21.17 9.60
C LYS A 127 -4.61 -21.93 8.67
N PHE A 128 -4.14 -21.28 7.61
CA PHE A 128 -3.13 -21.83 6.71
C PHE A 128 -1.85 -21.00 6.80
N ARG A 129 -0.72 -21.64 7.12
CA ARG A 129 0.59 -20.96 7.10
C ARG A 129 1.11 -20.95 5.67
N LEU A 130 1.00 -19.80 5.01
CA LEU A 130 1.36 -19.67 3.59
C LEU A 130 2.84 -19.35 3.39
N ILE A 131 3.42 -18.51 4.25
CA ILE A 131 4.80 -18.01 4.14
C ILE A 131 5.51 -18.11 5.50
N ASP A 132 6.83 -18.00 5.50
CA ASP A 132 7.64 -17.95 6.72
C ASP A 132 8.28 -16.58 6.96
N SER A 133 8.48 -15.80 5.89
CA SER A 133 8.98 -14.44 5.93
C SER A 133 8.05 -13.46 5.20
N CYS A 134 8.15 -12.16 5.50
CA CYS A 134 7.24 -11.12 4.99
C CYS A 134 7.13 -11.05 3.47
N CYS A 135 8.16 -11.51 2.80
CA CYS A 135 8.50 -11.12 1.45
C CYS A 135 8.75 -12.35 0.57
N ASP A 136 8.52 -13.54 1.10
CA ASP A 136 8.48 -14.78 0.35
C ASP A 136 7.28 -14.79 -0.60
N TYR A 137 7.47 -15.45 -1.73
CA TYR A 137 6.38 -15.79 -2.64
C TYR A 137 6.18 -17.30 -2.63
N ILE A 138 4.97 -17.73 -2.28
CA ILE A 138 4.50 -19.10 -2.44
C ILE A 138 3.24 -19.05 -3.29
N ASN A 139 3.20 -19.85 -4.36
CA ASN A 139 2.03 -19.91 -5.24
C ASN A 139 0.79 -20.33 -4.41
N PRO A 140 -0.27 -19.49 -4.33
CA PRO A 140 -1.47 -19.79 -3.56
C PRO A 140 -2.24 -21.04 -4.02
N GLU A 141 -1.94 -21.57 -5.21
CA GLU A 141 -2.51 -22.81 -5.72
C GLU A 141 -2.35 -24.00 -4.77
N ILE A 142 -1.30 -24.02 -3.95
CA ILE A 142 -1.11 -25.03 -2.91
C ILE A 142 -2.34 -25.13 -1.97
N ILE A 143 -3.09 -24.05 -1.76
CA ILE A 143 -4.27 -24.03 -0.89
C ILE A 143 -5.42 -24.84 -1.50
N LEU A 144 -5.58 -24.85 -2.83
CA LEU A 144 -6.61 -25.62 -3.53
C LEU A 144 -6.46 -27.13 -3.33
N GLN A 145 -5.24 -27.58 -3.09
CA GLN A 145 -4.90 -28.98 -2.85
C GLN A 145 -5.17 -29.42 -1.40
N THR A 146 -5.68 -28.52 -0.55
CA THR A 146 -5.97 -28.79 0.86
C THR A 146 -7.45 -28.57 1.20
N ASN A 147 -7.86 -29.07 2.37
CA ASN A 147 -9.21 -28.85 2.89
C ASN A 147 -9.52 -27.37 3.20
N HIS A 148 -8.49 -26.51 3.34
CA HIS A 148 -8.65 -25.08 3.59
C HIS A 148 -9.38 -24.36 2.45
N SER A 149 -9.32 -24.88 1.22
CA SER A 149 -10.03 -24.30 0.07
C SER A 149 -11.55 -24.28 0.23
N LYS A 150 -12.11 -25.15 1.08
CA LYS A 150 -13.56 -25.35 1.27
C LYS A 150 -14.15 -24.63 2.49
N THR A 151 -13.33 -23.92 3.25
CA THR A 151 -13.76 -23.34 4.54
C THR A 151 -14.49 -22.01 4.35
N LYS A 152 -15.32 -21.60 5.31
CA LYS A 152 -15.97 -20.27 5.22
C LYS A 152 -14.96 -19.14 5.32
N GLY A 153 -14.05 -19.26 6.28
CA GLY A 153 -12.95 -18.34 6.53
C GLY A 153 -11.60 -19.00 6.30
N LEU A 154 -10.71 -18.27 5.63
CA LEU A 154 -9.32 -18.66 5.49
C LEU A 154 -8.42 -17.58 6.08
N LYS A 155 -7.72 -17.92 7.16
CA LYS A 155 -6.73 -17.05 7.78
C LYS A 155 -5.34 -17.43 7.30
N LEU A 156 -4.73 -16.58 6.47
CA LEU A 156 -3.34 -16.72 6.07
C LEU A 156 -2.41 -16.29 7.22
N ALA A 157 -1.52 -17.20 7.61
CA ALA A 157 -0.48 -16.99 8.60
C ALA A 157 0.90 -17.01 7.94
N GLY A 158 1.92 -16.47 8.62
CA GLY A 158 3.28 -16.41 8.10
C GLY A 158 3.86 -15.01 7.93
N GLY A 159 2.99 -14.00 7.87
CA GLY A 159 3.36 -12.60 7.83
C GLY A 159 2.10 -11.77 7.57
N PRO A 160 1.80 -10.73 8.38
CA PRO A 160 0.55 -9.99 8.22
C PRO A 160 0.47 -9.17 6.93
N THR A 161 1.59 -8.99 6.22
CA THR A 161 1.71 -8.00 5.15
C THR A 161 1.74 -8.57 3.73
N LEU A 162 2.04 -9.87 3.54
CA LEU A 162 2.14 -10.52 2.22
C LEU A 162 2.85 -9.62 1.18
N ILE A 163 4.04 -9.08 1.52
CA ILE A 163 4.74 -8.03 0.76
C ILE A 163 5.49 -8.68 -0.40
N ASN A 164 4.75 -9.13 -1.40
CA ASN A 164 5.33 -9.60 -2.64
C ASN A 164 4.40 -9.28 -3.81
N TYR A 165 4.90 -8.49 -4.77
CA TYR A 165 4.12 -8.06 -5.93
C TYR A 165 3.58 -9.24 -6.76
N LYS A 166 4.28 -10.37 -6.76
CA LYS A 166 3.91 -11.57 -7.54
C LYS A 166 2.51 -12.10 -7.20
N TYR A 167 1.99 -11.81 -6.01
CA TYR A 167 0.62 -12.19 -5.65
C TYR A 167 -0.43 -11.49 -6.48
N PHE A 168 -0.21 -10.24 -6.93
CA PHE A 168 -1.25 -9.42 -7.56
C PHE A 168 -0.86 -8.78 -8.88
N HIS A 169 0.42 -8.84 -9.27
CA HIS A 169 0.91 -8.12 -10.44
C HIS A 169 0.31 -8.60 -11.77
N HIS A 170 -0.04 -9.88 -11.86
CA HIS A 170 -0.81 -10.42 -13.00
C HIS A 170 -2.23 -9.83 -13.13
N MET A 171 -2.72 -9.11 -12.11
CA MET A 171 -4.00 -8.39 -12.08
C MET A 171 -3.78 -6.86 -11.99
N ARG A 172 -2.67 -6.34 -12.51
CA ARG A 172 -2.28 -4.93 -12.35
C ARG A 172 -3.41 -3.95 -12.69
N ASP A 173 -4.14 -4.17 -13.77
CA ASP A 173 -5.22 -3.28 -14.20
C ASP A 173 -6.36 -3.20 -13.19
N ASP A 174 -6.74 -4.34 -12.59
CA ASP A 174 -7.74 -4.39 -11.53
C ASP A 174 -7.25 -3.67 -10.27
N ILE A 175 -5.98 -3.90 -9.90
CA ILE A 175 -5.35 -3.25 -8.74
C ILE A 175 -5.30 -1.72 -8.90
N ILE A 176 -4.91 -1.23 -10.08
CA ILE A 176 -4.89 0.21 -10.38
C ILE A 176 -6.30 0.80 -10.36
N LYS A 177 -7.29 0.08 -10.88
CA LYS A 177 -8.69 0.53 -10.84
C LYS A 177 -9.22 0.62 -9.40
N ILE A 178 -8.82 -0.30 -8.54
CA ILE A 178 -9.18 -0.29 -7.12
C ILE A 178 -8.48 0.87 -6.39
N PHE A 179 -7.19 1.08 -6.64
CA PHE A 179 -6.42 2.19 -6.09
C PHE A 179 -6.43 3.42 -7.00
N LYS A 180 -7.52 3.63 -7.74
CA LYS A 180 -7.69 4.86 -8.53
C LYS A 180 -7.84 6.03 -7.57
N PHE A 181 -7.01 7.06 -7.74
CA PHE A 181 -7.13 8.32 -7.02
C PHE A 181 -8.50 8.97 -7.29
N ASN A 182 -9.03 9.66 -6.28
CA ASN A 182 -10.22 10.49 -6.42
C ASN A 182 -9.96 11.65 -7.40
N ASP A 183 -10.87 11.86 -8.36
CA ASP A 183 -10.68 12.88 -9.39
C ASP A 183 -10.62 14.32 -8.82
N ASN A 184 -11.37 14.61 -7.76
CA ASN A 184 -11.28 15.92 -7.06
C ASN A 184 -9.95 16.09 -6.34
N LEU A 185 -9.39 15.00 -5.79
CA LEU A 185 -8.05 15.01 -5.19
C LEU A 185 -6.99 15.32 -6.25
N ILE A 186 -7.08 14.69 -7.43
CA ILE A 186 -6.18 14.96 -8.55
C ILE A 186 -6.21 16.45 -8.94
N LEU A 187 -7.41 17.02 -9.09
CA LEU A 187 -7.57 18.44 -9.41
C LEU A 187 -6.96 19.36 -8.34
N ASN A 188 -7.22 19.07 -7.06
CA ASN A 188 -6.68 19.87 -5.95
C ASN A 188 -5.15 19.84 -5.93
N ILE A 189 -4.55 18.64 -6.00
CA ILE A 189 -3.10 18.49 -5.97
C ILE A 189 -2.43 19.08 -7.22
N SER A 190 -3.07 18.97 -8.38
CA SER A 190 -2.59 19.64 -9.60
C SER A 190 -2.54 21.16 -9.42
N ASN A 191 -3.54 21.76 -8.77
CA ASN A 191 -3.55 23.20 -8.50
C ASN A 191 -2.46 23.62 -7.50
N ILE A 192 -2.27 22.84 -6.42
CA ILE A 192 -1.19 23.10 -5.45
C ILE A 192 0.17 23.05 -6.16
N TRP A 193 0.40 22.03 -6.99
CA TRP A 193 1.63 21.87 -7.75
C TRP A 193 1.87 23.00 -8.76
N ASN A 194 0.85 23.37 -9.53
CA ASN A 194 0.95 24.45 -10.51
C ASN A 194 1.29 25.79 -9.84
N ASN A 195 0.67 26.10 -8.70
CA ASN A 195 0.99 27.30 -7.92
C ASN A 195 2.42 27.26 -7.36
N PHE A 196 2.89 26.08 -6.99
CA PHE A 196 4.25 25.90 -6.49
C PHE A 196 5.31 26.09 -7.59
N ILE A 197 5.12 25.53 -8.79
CA ILE A 197 6.09 25.71 -9.88
C ILE A 197 5.96 27.05 -10.60
N SER A 198 4.76 27.65 -10.70
CA SER A 198 4.59 28.95 -11.37
C SER A 198 5.45 30.03 -10.73
N ASN A 199 5.71 29.89 -9.43
CA ASN A 199 6.60 30.77 -8.67
C ASN A 199 8.10 30.48 -8.88
N ASN A 200 8.44 29.36 -9.53
CA ASN A 200 9.81 28.82 -9.65
C ASN A 200 10.30 28.66 -11.10
N SER A 201 9.65 29.33 -12.07
CA SER A 201 10.13 29.59 -13.44
C SER A 201 10.91 28.47 -14.16
N SER A 202 10.22 27.43 -14.62
CA SER A 202 10.66 26.59 -15.76
C SER A 202 9.62 25.48 -16.04
N LEU A 203 8.76 25.71 -17.03
CA LEU A 203 7.52 24.95 -17.28
C LEU A 203 7.65 23.79 -18.28
N ASN A 204 8.85 23.34 -18.65
CA ASN A 204 9.00 22.46 -19.81
C ASN A 204 10.05 21.34 -19.68
N ASN A 205 10.09 20.65 -18.54
CA ASN A 205 11.17 19.69 -18.27
C ASN A 205 10.67 18.39 -17.66
N ASN A 206 11.37 17.29 -17.97
CA ASN A 206 11.15 15.97 -17.40
C ASN A 206 11.49 15.95 -15.90
N ASN A 207 10.54 15.53 -15.08
CA ASN A 207 10.65 15.40 -13.63
C ASN A 207 11.08 13.98 -13.23
N LEU A 208 12.25 13.87 -12.60
CA LEU A 208 12.68 12.67 -11.89
C LEU A 208 12.23 12.79 -10.43
N CYS A 209 11.31 11.93 -10.02
CA CYS A 209 10.92 11.84 -8.63
C CYS A 209 11.77 10.83 -7.89
N VAL A 210 12.10 11.11 -6.64
CA VAL A 210 12.87 10.21 -5.78
C VAL A 210 12.17 10.09 -4.44
N HIS A 211 11.80 8.86 -4.08
CA HIS A 211 11.27 8.60 -2.74
C HIS A 211 12.41 8.24 -1.79
N ILE A 212 12.58 9.07 -0.77
CA ILE A 212 13.62 8.93 0.25
C ILE A 212 12.98 8.56 1.59
N ARG A 213 13.42 7.44 2.17
CA ARG A 213 12.95 6.99 3.49
C ARG A 213 13.91 7.44 4.58
N VAL A 214 13.61 8.53 5.27
CA VAL A 214 14.54 9.11 6.25
C VAL A 214 14.42 8.44 7.63
N GLY A 215 13.21 8.39 8.20
CA GLY A 215 12.96 8.11 9.63
C GLY A 215 13.58 6.83 10.21
N ASP A 216 12.83 5.72 10.22
CA ASP A 216 13.21 4.45 10.85
C ASP A 216 14.37 3.70 10.15
N PHE A 217 14.97 4.30 9.12
CA PHE A 217 16.06 3.76 8.33
C PHE A 217 17.36 4.57 8.43
N VAL A 218 17.42 5.58 9.31
CA VAL A 218 18.70 6.17 9.72
C VAL A 218 19.59 5.05 10.28
N GLY A 219 20.77 4.86 9.69
CA GLY A 219 21.72 3.80 10.08
C GLY A 219 21.64 2.49 9.30
N ILE A 220 20.59 2.26 8.48
CA ILE A 220 20.43 1.07 7.60
C ILE A 220 20.83 1.39 6.14
N GLY A 221 21.24 2.63 5.88
CA GLY A 221 21.77 3.07 4.58
C GLY A 221 20.70 3.34 3.50
N GLU A 222 19.41 3.38 3.85
CA GLU A 222 18.31 3.68 2.89
C GLU A 222 17.85 5.14 2.90
N SER A 223 18.27 5.92 3.88
CA SER A 223 17.90 7.34 3.95
C SER A 223 18.45 8.16 2.80
N LYS A 224 19.50 7.70 2.08
CA LYS A 224 20.17 8.25 0.87
C LYS A 224 20.18 9.79 0.68
N SER A 225 19.91 10.55 1.73
CA SER A 225 19.54 11.96 1.66
C SER A 225 20.76 12.80 1.34
N GLU A 226 21.89 12.46 1.94
CA GLU A 226 23.17 13.12 1.69
C GLU A 226 23.64 12.89 0.26
N GLN A 227 23.53 11.66 -0.26
CA GLN A 227 23.94 11.33 -1.63
C GLN A 227 23.10 12.10 -2.66
N ILE A 228 21.78 12.14 -2.46
CA ILE A 228 20.86 12.81 -3.39
C ILE A 228 21.00 14.34 -3.31
N LEU A 229 21.23 14.90 -2.12
CA LEU A 229 21.46 16.34 -1.96
C LEU A 229 22.85 16.78 -2.45
N ALA A 230 23.84 15.88 -2.45
CA ALA A 230 25.18 16.15 -2.95
C ALA A 230 25.28 16.09 -4.49
N ALA A 231 24.30 15.46 -5.15
CA ALA A 231 24.28 15.37 -6.59
C ALA A 231 23.91 16.73 -7.22
N ASN A 232 24.61 17.08 -8.29
CA ASN A 232 24.63 18.45 -8.85
C ASN A 232 23.43 18.71 -9.78
N PHE A 233 22.23 18.70 -9.22
CA PHE A 233 21.01 18.97 -9.97
C PHE A 233 20.67 20.46 -9.96
N ASN A 234 20.35 20.99 -11.15
CA ASN A 234 20.03 22.40 -11.32
C ASN A 234 18.81 22.84 -10.49
N ASN A 235 17.89 21.92 -10.18
CA ASN A 235 16.67 22.21 -9.45
C ASN A 235 16.17 20.99 -8.68
N ILE A 236 16.17 21.09 -7.35
CA ILE A 236 15.67 20.07 -6.42
C ILE A 236 14.48 20.65 -5.66
N TYR A 237 13.33 20.00 -5.73
CA TYR A 237 12.14 20.35 -4.97
C TYR A 237 11.90 19.33 -3.86
N ILE A 238 11.83 19.77 -2.61
CA ILE A 238 11.59 18.89 -1.47
C ILE A 238 10.10 18.97 -1.09
N ILE A 239 9.34 17.92 -1.38
CA ILE A 239 7.88 17.92 -1.25
C ILE A 239 7.40 17.95 0.19
N SER A 240 8.22 17.53 1.16
CA SER A 240 7.85 17.63 2.58
C SER A 240 7.57 19.07 3.03
N GLU A 241 8.00 20.08 2.25
CA GLU A 241 7.71 21.50 2.49
C GLU A 241 6.29 21.92 2.09
N LEU A 242 5.57 21.11 1.30
CA LEU A 242 4.21 21.39 0.86
C LEU A 242 3.13 21.02 1.89
N ASN A 243 3.51 20.45 3.05
CA ASN A 243 2.59 19.98 4.10
C ASN A 243 1.49 19.04 3.58
N LEU A 244 1.79 18.23 2.57
CA LEU A 244 0.88 17.23 2.04
C LEU A 244 0.74 16.05 3.02
N THR A 245 -0.46 15.48 3.09
CA THR A 245 -0.65 14.16 3.70
C THR A 245 0.03 13.08 2.85
N ARG A 246 0.36 11.94 3.45
CA ARG A 246 0.95 10.79 2.70
C ARG A 246 0.12 10.36 1.49
N GLY A 247 -1.20 10.42 1.58
CA GLY A 247 -2.08 10.15 0.44
C GLY A 247 -1.97 11.15 -0.69
N GLU A 248 -1.83 12.42 -0.34
CA GLU A 248 -1.62 13.52 -1.28
C GLU A 248 -0.23 13.44 -1.91
N GLU A 249 0.80 12.98 -1.20
CA GLU A 249 2.12 12.70 -1.77
C GLU A 249 2.07 11.58 -2.83
N LEU A 250 1.33 10.48 -2.57
CA LEU A 250 1.10 9.44 -3.59
C LEU A 250 0.41 10.02 -4.83
N CYS A 251 -0.60 10.87 -4.63
CA CYS A 251 -1.34 11.52 -5.71
C CYS A 251 -0.44 12.48 -6.49
N LEU A 252 0.37 13.29 -5.79
CA LEU A 252 1.31 14.21 -6.41
C LEU A 252 2.29 13.43 -7.31
N ALA A 253 2.89 12.35 -6.80
CA ALA A 253 3.80 11.53 -7.58
C ALA A 253 3.15 11.01 -8.88
N HIS A 254 1.91 10.52 -8.78
CA HIS A 254 1.12 10.09 -9.95
C HIS A 254 0.93 11.21 -10.99
N ILE A 255 0.76 12.45 -10.55
CA ILE A 255 0.51 13.60 -11.43
C ILE A 255 1.81 14.06 -12.11
N VAL A 256 2.89 14.17 -11.33
CA VAL A 256 4.06 15.00 -11.69
C VAL A 256 5.28 14.22 -12.17
N CYS A 257 5.39 12.94 -11.82
CA CYS A 257 6.60 12.16 -12.11
C CYS A 257 6.61 11.64 -13.55
N ASP A 258 7.61 12.07 -14.32
CA ASP A 258 7.89 11.50 -15.65
C ASP A 258 8.83 10.30 -15.55
N SER A 259 9.57 10.20 -14.46
CA SER A 259 10.39 9.05 -14.08
C SER A 259 10.48 8.97 -12.56
N PHE A 260 10.80 7.79 -12.02
CA PHE A 260 10.82 7.58 -10.57
C PHE A 260 12.00 6.73 -10.13
N LEU A 261 12.72 7.18 -9.11
CA LEU A 261 13.76 6.42 -8.43
C LEU A 261 13.26 5.96 -7.05
N HIS A 262 13.04 4.65 -6.92
CA HIS A 262 12.72 4.00 -5.66
C HIS A 262 14.01 3.69 -4.90
N SER A 263 14.53 4.68 -4.16
CA SER A 263 15.84 4.56 -3.50
C SER A 263 15.81 3.79 -2.17
N ALA A 264 14.63 3.40 -1.69
CA ALA A 264 14.44 2.63 -0.46
C ALA A 264 13.58 1.38 -0.74
N PRO A 265 14.19 0.29 -1.27
CA PRO A 265 13.45 -0.88 -1.77
C PRO A 265 12.55 -1.57 -0.75
N LEU A 266 12.85 -1.45 0.54
CA LEU A 266 12.02 -1.98 1.63
C LEU A 266 10.82 -1.10 1.97
N SER A 267 10.74 0.10 1.41
CA SER A 267 9.59 0.97 1.60
C SER A 267 8.40 0.47 0.78
N THR A 268 7.45 -0.16 1.46
CA THR A 268 6.14 -0.49 0.86
C THR A 268 5.40 0.75 0.40
N PHE A 269 5.58 1.90 1.06
CA PHE A 269 4.99 3.15 0.61
C PHE A 269 5.65 3.65 -0.68
N GLY A 270 6.98 3.63 -0.76
CA GLY A 270 7.74 3.96 -1.97
C GLY A 270 7.41 3.02 -3.14
N PHE A 271 7.19 1.73 -2.84
CA PHE A 271 6.69 0.77 -3.82
C PHE A 271 5.34 1.23 -4.40
N TRP A 272 4.36 1.58 -3.56
CA TRP A 272 3.04 2.01 -4.04
C TRP A 272 3.09 3.34 -4.78
N MET A 273 3.98 4.25 -4.37
CA MET A 273 4.23 5.49 -5.11
C MET A 273 4.68 5.21 -6.53
N ALA A 274 5.62 4.28 -6.73
CA ALA A 274 6.09 3.86 -8.05
C ALA A 274 5.05 3.03 -8.83
N TYR A 275 4.37 2.09 -8.16
CA TYR A 275 3.44 1.14 -8.78
C TYR A 275 2.18 1.82 -9.33
N LEU A 276 1.75 2.92 -8.69
CA LEU A 276 0.56 3.71 -9.07
C LEU A 276 0.88 4.85 -10.06
N LEU A 277 2.10 4.99 -10.56
CA LEU A 277 2.42 5.96 -11.61
C LEU A 277 1.65 5.67 -12.90
N LYS A 278 1.64 6.67 -13.80
CA LYS A 278 1.06 6.52 -15.14
C LYS A 278 1.72 5.35 -15.87
N GLU A 279 0.96 4.75 -16.79
CA GLU A 279 1.47 3.68 -17.62
C GLU A 279 2.71 4.14 -18.39
N ASN A 280 3.70 3.26 -18.52
CA ASN A 280 4.99 3.52 -19.17
C ASN A 280 5.91 4.53 -18.46
N THR A 281 5.58 5.03 -17.26
CA THR A 281 6.53 5.81 -16.46
C THR A 281 7.71 4.93 -16.04
N PRO A 282 8.96 5.23 -16.46
CA PRO A 282 10.13 4.45 -16.08
C PRO A 282 10.38 4.53 -14.58
N VAL A 283 10.51 3.35 -13.95
CA VAL A 283 10.86 3.20 -12.53
C VAL A 283 12.25 2.60 -12.43
N PHE A 284 13.13 3.30 -11.73
CA PHE A 284 14.48 2.88 -11.38
C PHE A 284 14.52 2.43 -9.93
N THR A 285 15.31 1.39 -9.65
CA THR A 285 15.49 0.83 -8.31
C THR A 285 16.95 0.56 -8.08
N ILE A 286 17.42 0.77 -6.85
CA ILE A 286 18.80 0.47 -6.48
C ILE A 286 18.90 -1.03 -6.25
N HIS A 287 19.77 -1.72 -6.98
CA HIS A 287 20.04 -3.13 -6.77
C HIS A 287 20.52 -3.35 -5.33
N LYS A 288 19.78 -4.15 -4.57
CA LYS A 288 20.10 -4.40 -3.16
C LYS A 288 19.69 -5.80 -2.74
N GLN A 289 20.62 -6.50 -2.09
CA GLN A 289 20.36 -7.74 -1.37
C GLN A 289 20.44 -7.50 0.13
N ILE A 290 19.36 -7.83 0.84
CA ILE A 290 19.23 -7.62 2.27
C ILE A 290 18.99 -8.97 2.92
N LYS A 291 19.92 -9.38 3.78
CA LYS A 291 19.83 -10.59 4.61
C LYS A 291 19.69 -10.15 6.06
N MET A 292 18.49 -10.26 6.63
CA MET A 292 18.26 -10.10 8.06
C MET A 292 17.42 -11.27 8.53
N HIS A 293 17.99 -12.31 9.13
CA HIS A 293 17.25 -13.51 9.51
C HIS A 293 15.97 -13.19 10.31
N PRO A 294 14.79 -13.75 9.97
CA PRO A 294 14.50 -14.79 8.95
C PRO A 294 14.18 -14.25 7.54
N PHE A 295 14.52 -13.00 7.26
CA PHE A 295 14.20 -12.26 6.05
C PHE A 295 15.36 -12.21 5.06
N TYR A 296 15.02 -12.52 3.81
CA TYR A 296 15.85 -12.26 2.64
C TYR A 296 15.03 -11.44 1.65
N PHE A 297 15.62 -10.37 1.14
CA PHE A 297 15.04 -9.54 0.12
C PHE A 297 16.07 -9.19 -0.91
N ASP A 298 15.69 -9.35 -2.16
CA ASP A 298 16.50 -9.08 -3.32
C ASP A 298 15.65 -8.29 -4.31
N THR A 299 16.07 -7.08 -4.66
CA THR A 299 15.30 -6.21 -5.56
C THR A 299 15.00 -6.87 -6.88
N VAL A 300 15.89 -7.73 -7.38
CA VAL A 300 15.69 -8.48 -8.63
C VAL A 300 14.49 -9.44 -8.53
N ASN A 301 14.29 -10.04 -7.36
CA ASN A 301 13.27 -11.08 -7.15
C ASN A 301 11.99 -10.56 -6.52
N ASN A 302 12.06 -9.45 -5.77
CA ASN A 302 11.00 -8.92 -4.94
C ASN A 302 10.36 -7.64 -5.49
N LEU A 303 10.86 -7.09 -6.59
CA LEU A 303 10.24 -5.97 -7.31
C LEU A 303 9.82 -6.38 -8.74
N PRO A 304 8.89 -5.64 -9.38
CA PRO A 304 8.45 -5.91 -10.73
C PRO A 304 9.61 -5.93 -11.73
N PRO A 305 9.68 -6.93 -12.63
CA PRO A 305 10.82 -7.13 -13.52
C PRO A 305 10.98 -6.02 -14.56
N GLU A 306 9.92 -5.25 -14.84
CA GLU A 306 9.95 -4.09 -15.72
C GLU A 306 10.57 -2.84 -15.08
N TRP A 307 10.88 -2.87 -13.78
CA TRP A 307 11.60 -1.78 -13.11
C TRP A 307 13.10 -1.91 -13.35
N PHE A 308 13.73 -0.82 -13.81
CA PHE A 308 15.14 -0.78 -14.15
C PHE A 308 16.00 -0.88 -12.88
N GLN A 309 16.87 -1.88 -12.82
CA GLN A 309 17.88 -1.99 -11.77
C GLN A 309 19.07 -1.08 -12.10
N ILE A 310 19.51 -0.28 -11.13
CA ILE A 310 20.75 0.50 -11.20
C ILE A 310 21.67 0.11 -10.06
N GLU A 311 22.99 0.16 -10.28
CA GLU A 311 23.96 -0.08 -9.22
C GLU A 311 24.08 1.15 -8.33
N GLU A 312 24.34 0.97 -7.03
CA GLU A 312 24.42 2.09 -6.09
C GLU A 312 25.51 3.11 -6.49
N LYS A 313 26.62 2.63 -7.05
CA LYS A 313 27.71 3.48 -7.56
C LYS A 313 27.28 4.41 -8.70
N ASP A 314 26.24 4.03 -9.45
CA ASP A 314 25.77 4.81 -10.60
C ASP A 314 24.92 6.01 -10.14
N LEU A 315 24.47 6.04 -8.87
CA LEU A 315 23.76 7.20 -8.30
C LEU A 315 24.63 8.47 -8.24
N LEU A 316 25.95 8.31 -8.14
CA LEU A 316 26.90 9.43 -8.10
C LEU A 316 27.22 9.97 -9.50
N LEU A 317 26.76 9.30 -10.56
CA LEU A 317 26.96 9.70 -11.94
C LEU A 317 25.76 10.48 -12.52
N PHE A 318 24.68 10.63 -11.74
CA PHE A 318 23.49 11.39 -12.12
C PHE A 318 23.60 12.89 -11.84
#